data_AF-A0A8T4WSZ0-F1
#
_entry.id   AF-A0A8T4WSZ0-F1
#
_cell.length_a   1.000
_cell.length_b   1.000
_cell.length_c   1.000
_cell.angle_alpha   90.00
_cell.angle_beta   90.00
_cell.angle_gamma   90.00
#
_symmetry.space_group_name_H-M   'P 1'
#
loop_
_entity.id
_entity.type
_entity.pdbx_description
1 polymer ?
#
loop_
_entity_poly.entity_id
_entity_poly.type
_entity_poly.pdbx_seq_one_letter_code
_entity_poly.pdbx_strand_id
1 'polypeptide(L)' 'ETAADAFFRGYDVIVPRECVDSTSSEKSERALKFIEEMYNAEIVNLSNLLEEMGVN' A
#
# COMPACT_ATOMS: atom_id res chain seq x y z
N GLU A 1 7.57 2.79 -7.38
CA GLU A 1 8.92 2.20 -7.54
C GLU A 1 9.25 1.27 -6.37
N THR A 2 9.35 1.75 -5.12
CA THR A 2 9.66 0.91 -3.94
C THR A 2 8.80 -0.36 -3.80
N ALA A 3 7.48 -0.25 -3.98
CA ALA A 3 6.57 -1.40 -3.90
C ALA A 3 6.87 -2.47 -4.98
N ALA A 4 7.24 -2.05 -6.19
CA ALA A 4 7.61 -2.96 -7.27
C ALA A 4 8.92 -3.69 -6.93
N ASP A 5 9.92 -2.96 -6.43
CA ASP A 5 11.20 -3.55 -6.02
C ASP A 5 11.03 -4.55 -4.88
N ALA A 6 10.17 -4.23 -3.89
CA ALA A 6 9.84 -5.13 -2.79
C ALA A 6 9.15 -6.41 -3.31
N PHE A 7 8.17 -6.27 -4.19
CA PHE A 7 7.49 -7.40 -4.83
C PHE A 7 8.46 -8.30 -5.60
N PHE A 8 9.32 -7.74 -6.46
CA PHE A 8 10.29 -8.52 -7.22
C PHE A 8 11.37 -9.19 -6.36
N ARG A 9 11.55 -8.72 -5.11
CA ARG A 9 12.43 -9.34 -4.11
C ARG A 9 11.72 -10.39 -3.25
N GLY A 10 10.42 -10.61 -3.45
CA GLY A 10 9.63 -11.61 -2.73
C GLY A 10 9.15 -11.16 -1.35
N TYR A 11 9.07 -9.85 -1.09
CA TYR A 11 8.42 -9.34 0.11
C TYR A 11 6.90 -9.30 -0.08
N ASP A 12 6.18 -9.60 1.01
CA ASP A 12 4.76 -9.23 1.13
C ASP A 12 4.67 -7.71 1.30
N VAL A 13 3.92 -7.06 0.42
CA VAL A 13 3.79 -5.59 0.39
C VAL A 13 2.42 -5.20 0.93
N ILE A 14 2.40 -4.57 2.11
CA ILE A 14 1.18 -4.03 2.73
C ILE A 14 1.31 -2.51 2.75
N VAL A 15 0.29 -1.80 2.27
CA VAL A 15 0.29 -0.34 2.14
C VAL A 15 -0.95 0.24 2.83
N PRO A 16 -0.80 0.94 3.97
CA PRO A 16 -1.90 1.67 4.59
C PRO A 16 -2.24 2.92 3.76
N ARG A 17 -3.47 2.99 3.26
CA ARG A 17 -3.90 4.03 2.30
C ARG A 17 -3.77 5.45 2.86
N GLU A 18 -4.00 5.64 4.16
CA GLU A 18 -3.89 6.94 4.84
C GLU A 18 -2.45 7.47 4.90
N CYS A 19 -1.45 6.63 4.61
CA CYS A 19 -0.03 6.98 4.61
C CYS A 19 0.54 7.25 3.21
N VAL A 20 -0.31 7.29 2.18
CA VAL A 20 0.10 7.54 0.78
C VAL A 20 -0.49 8.85 0.30
N ASP A 21 0.36 9.72 -0.23
CA ASP A 21 -0.05 11.03 -0.73
C ASP A 21 0.56 11.32 -2.11
N SER A 22 -0.09 12.22 -2.85
CA SER A 22 0.39 12.71 -4.14
C SER A 22 -0.18 14.10 -4.44
N THR A 23 0.15 14.68 -5.59
CA THR A 23 -0.33 16.02 -5.94
C THR A 23 -1.86 16.12 -6.13
N SER A 24 -2.58 14.99 -6.18
CA SER A 24 -4.05 14.95 -6.20
C SER A 24 -4.60 13.60 -5.74
N SER A 25 -5.81 13.60 -5.18
CA SER A 25 -6.49 12.36 -4.73
C SER A 25 -6.65 11.33 -5.84
N GLU A 26 -7.00 11.77 -7.06
CA GLU A 26 -7.13 10.89 -8.24
C GLU A 26 -5.81 10.16 -8.57
N LYS A 27 -4.67 10.86 -8.46
CA LYS A 27 -3.36 10.25 -8.72
C LYS A 27 -3.01 9.24 -7.63
N SER A 28 -3.29 9.55 -6.37
CA SER A 28 -3.09 8.62 -5.26
C SER A 28 -3.91 7.34 -5.47
N GLU A 29 -5.19 7.48 -5.78
CA GLU A 29 -6.09 6.34 -6.00
C GLU A 29 -5.64 5.47 -7.19
N ARG A 30 -5.25 6.11 -8.30
CA ARG A 30 -4.74 5.41 -9.48
C ARG A 30 -3.43 4.68 -9.18
N ALA A 31 -2.55 5.27 -8.40
CA ALA A 31 -1.28 4.66 -8.02
C ALA A 31 -1.49 3.45 -7.09
N LEU A 32 -2.36 3.57 -6.08
CA LEU A 32 -2.72 2.48 -5.17
C LEU A 32 -3.33 1.30 -5.93
N LYS A 33 -4.30 1.56 -6.81
CA LYS A 33 -4.90 0.52 -7.66
C LYS A 33 -3.88 -0.16 -8.57
N PHE A 34 -2.95 0.62 -9.14
CA PHE A 34 -1.91 0.06 -9.99
C PHE A 34 -0.99 -0.90 -9.24
N ILE A 35 -0.53 -0.54 -8.03
CA ILE A 35 0.38 -1.42 -7.26
C ILE A 35 -0.35 -2.63 -6.68
N GLU A 36 -1.65 -2.52 -6.38
CA GLU A 36 -2.52 -3.64 -6.02
C GLU A 36 -2.61 -4.65 -7.16
N GLU A 37 -2.99 -4.20 -8.37
CA GLU A 37 -3.18 -5.08 -9.53
C GLU A 37 -1.87 -5.64 -10.11
N MET A 38 -0.81 -4.83 -10.16
CA MET A 38 0.43 -5.19 -10.86
C MET A 38 1.49 -5.84 -9.98
N TYR A 39 1.51 -5.50 -8.68
CA TYR A 39 2.57 -5.92 -7.75
C TYR A 39 2.01 -6.63 -6.51
N ASN A 40 0.75 -7.05 -6.56
CA ASN A 40 0.08 -7.79 -5.49
C ASN A 40 0.22 -7.10 -4.12
N ALA A 41 0.23 -5.76 -4.11
CA ALA A 41 0.26 -5.00 -2.86
C ALA A 41 -1.11 -5.05 -2.19
N GLU A 42 -1.14 -5.34 -0.89
CA GLU A 42 -2.36 -5.29 -0.10
C GLU A 42 -2.62 -3.87 0.38
N ILE A 43 -3.75 -3.28 -0.04
CA ILE A 43 -4.14 -1.94 0.36
C ILE A 43 -5.09 -2.02 1.55
N VAL A 44 -4.65 -1.50 2.71
CA VAL A 44 -5.38 -1.63 3.98
C VAL A 44 -5.69 -0.25 4.58
N ASN A 45 -6.62 -0.23 5.54
CA ASN A 45 -6.76 0.93 6.43
C ASN A 45 -5.70 0.86 7.52
N LEU A 46 -5.09 1.99 7.87
CA LEU A 46 -4.09 2.09 8.93
C LEU A 46 -4.58 1.53 10.27
N SER A 47 -5.84 1.80 10.64
CA SER A 47 -6.42 1.32 11.90
C SER A 47 -6.40 -0.21 11.99
N ASN A 48 -6.80 -0.89 10.92
CA ASN A 48 -6.86 -2.34 10.87
C ASN A 48 -5.45 -2.94 10.96
N LEU A 49 -4.49 -2.36 10.25
CA LEU A 49 -3.09 -2.79 10.29
C LEU A 49 -2.51 -2.66 11.71
N LEU A 50 -2.77 -1.55 12.40
CA LEU A 50 -2.28 -1.36 13.77
C LEU A 50 -2.94 -2.33 14.77
N GLU A 51 -4.21 -2.65 14.59
CA GLU A 51 -4.90 -3.68 15.38
C GLU A 51 -4.27 -5.07 15.17
N GLU A 52 -4.01 -5.46 13.91
CA GLU A 52 -3.34 -6.73 13.58
C GLU A 52 -1.92 -6.82 14.16
N MET A 53 -1.20 -5.70 14.21
CA MET A 53 0.12 -5.61 14.82
C MET A 53 0.10 -5.55 16.35
N GLY A 54 -1.08 -5.43 16.98
CA GLY A 54 -1.23 -5.33 18.43
C GLY A 54 -0.73 -4.00 19.02
N VAL A 55 -0.81 -2.90 18.25
CA VAL A 55 -0.26 -1.58 18.61
C VAL A 55 -1.35 -0.58 19.03
N ASN A 56 -2.62 -0.97 19.09
CA ASN A 56 -3.75 -0.15 19.55
C ASN A 56 -4.55 -0.82 20.67
#